data_AF-A0A3S2A116-F1
#
_entry.id   AF-A0A3S2A116-F1
#
_cell.length_a   1.000
_cell.length_b   1.000
_cell.length_c   1.000
_cell.angle_alpha   90.00
_cell.angle_beta   90.00
_cell.angle_gamma   90.00
#
_symmetry.space_group_name_H-M   'P 1'
#
loop_
_entity.id
_entity.type
_entity.pdbx_description
1 polymer ?
#
loop_
_entity_poly.entity_id
_entity_poly.type
_entity_poly.pdbx_seq_one_letter_code
_entity_poly.pdbx_strand_id
1 'polypeptide(L)' 'MAAYDYIHDGTAIYERSFAIIRAEADLSRFSEAEADVAIRMIHACGQVEASSHFVFSKDFVAAARTAL' A
#
# COMPACT_ATOMS: atom_id res chain seq x y z
N MET A 1 27.80 1.79 24.94
CA MET A 1 26.59 2.36 24.30
C MET A 1 25.57 1.24 24.22
N ALA A 2 24.32 1.48 24.59
CA ALA A 2 23.25 0.51 24.37
C ALA A 2 23.02 0.36 22.87
N ALA A 3 22.86 -0.88 22.38
CA ALA A 3 22.48 -1.15 21.00
C ALA A 3 20.97 -0.95 20.82
N TYR A 4 20.55 -0.31 19.74
CA TYR A 4 19.14 -0.20 19.38
C TYR A 4 18.71 -1.47 18.63
N ASP A 5 17.62 -2.08 19.08
CA ASP A 5 17.03 -3.26 18.44
C ASP A 5 15.92 -2.83 17.47
N TYR A 6 16.23 -2.82 16.18
CA TYR A 6 15.27 -2.54 15.10
C TYR A 6 15.65 -3.30 13.83
N ILE A 7 14.70 -3.40 12.91
CA ILE A 7 14.91 -4.12 11.65
C ILE A 7 15.85 -3.30 10.76
N HIS A 8 16.93 -3.93 10.29
CA HIS A 8 17.87 -3.33 9.33
C HIS A 8 17.67 -3.83 7.89
N ASP A 9 16.86 -4.88 7.70
CA ASP A 9 16.57 -5.45 6.39
C ASP A 9 15.43 -4.69 5.69
N GLY A 10 15.74 -4.08 4.55
CA GLY A 10 14.78 -3.28 3.79
C GLY A 10 13.59 -4.08 3.27
N THR A 11 13.79 -5.35 2.88
CA THR A 11 12.72 -6.23 2.41
C THR A 11 11.79 -6.60 3.56
N ALA A 12 12.34 -6.95 4.72
CA ALA A 12 11.57 -7.25 5.92
C ALA A 12 10.76 -6.02 6.40
N ILE A 13 11.31 -4.81 6.24
CA ILE A 13 10.56 -3.57 6.51
C ILE A 13 9.39 -3.43 5.54
N TYR A 14 9.59 -3.66 4.23
CA TYR A 14 8.52 -3.61 3.23
C TYR A 14 7.42 -4.63 3.51
N GLU A 15 7.80 -5.89 3.77
CA GLU A 15 6.87 -6.98 4.10
C GLU A 15 6.02 -6.61 5.32
N ARG A 16 6.66 -6.16 6.40
CA ARG A 16 5.97 -5.76 7.62
C ARG A 16 5.08 -4.53 7.40
N SER A 17 5.57 -3.52 6.67
CA SER A 17 4.80 -2.31 6.36
C SER A 17 3.54 -2.65 5.55
N PHE A 18 3.66 -3.46 4.49
CA PHE A 18 2.51 -3.81 3.65
C PHE A 18 1.55 -4.74 4.39
N ALA A 19 2.04 -5.63 5.26
CA ALA A 19 1.18 -6.44 6.12
C ALA A 19 0.35 -5.58 7.08
N ILE A 20 0.97 -4.57 7.70
CA ILE A 20 0.29 -3.62 8.58
C ILE A 20 -0.77 -2.83 7.80
N ILE A 21 -0.42 -2.28 6.63
CA ILE A 21 -1.37 -1.53 5.80
C ILE A 21 -2.59 -2.38 5.41
N ARG A 22 -2.38 -3.65 5.02
CA ARG A 22 -3.50 -4.57 4.70
C ARG A 22 -4.37 -4.89 5.91
N ALA A 23 -3.81 -4.89 7.11
CA ALA A 23 -4.56 -5.16 8.33
C ALA A 23 -5.38 -3.95 8.80
N GLU A 24 -4.94 -2.73 8.48
CA GLU A 24 -5.54 -1.49 8.99
C GLU A 24 -6.42 -0.75 7.97
N ALA A 25 -6.08 -0.80 6.67
CA ALA A 25 -6.80 -0.06 5.64
C ALA A 25 -8.11 -0.76 5.24
N ASP A 26 -9.20 0.01 5.16
CA ASP A 26 -10.38 -0.44 4.42
C ASP A 26 -10.10 -0.38 2.92
N LEU A 27 -9.98 -1.56 2.33
CA LEU A 27 -9.76 -1.77 0.90
C LEU A 27 -10.95 -2.47 0.22
N SER A 28 -12.05 -2.68 0.94
CA SER A 28 -13.17 -3.53 0.52
C SER A 28 -13.84 -3.09 -0.78
N ARG A 29 -13.77 -1.79 -1.10
CA ARG A 29 -14.33 -1.22 -2.34
C ARG A 29 -13.43 -1.32 -3.57
N PHE A 30 -12.17 -1.71 -3.40
CA PHE A 30 -11.21 -1.81 -4.49
C PHE A 30 -11.20 -3.24 -5.05
N SER A 31 -11.03 -3.36 -6.36
CA SER A 31 -10.56 -4.61 -6.95
C SER A 31 -9.15 -4.95 -6.44
N GLU A 32 -8.72 -6.21 -6.57
CA GLU A 32 -7.37 -6.62 -6.15
C GLU A 32 -6.26 -5.76 -6.80
N ALA A 33 -6.43 -5.41 -8.07
CA ALA A 33 -5.48 -4.59 -8.81
C ALA A 33 -5.43 -3.13 -8.31
N GLU A 34 -6.58 -2.56 -7.93
CA GLU A 34 -6.67 -1.23 -7.32
C GLU A 34 -6.14 -1.23 -5.89
N ALA A 35 -6.39 -2.30 -5.13
CA ALA A 35 -5.88 -2.47 -3.77
C ALA A 35 -4.34 -2.51 -3.74
N ASP A 36 -3.70 -3.17 -4.71
CA ASP A 36 -2.23 -3.16 -4.85
C ASP A 36 -1.68 -1.73 -5.03
N VAL A 37 -2.33 -0.91 -5.85
CA VAL A 37 -1.95 0.51 -6.03
C VAL A 37 -2.22 1.31 -4.75
N ALA A 38 -3.38 1.13 -4.12
CA ALA A 38 -3.77 1.83 -2.90
C ALA A 38 -2.79 1.56 -1.74
N ILE A 39 -2.37 0.31 -1.55
CA ILE A 39 -1.39 -0.08 -0.52
C ILE A 39 -0.07 0.67 -0.71
N ARG A 40 0.41 0.79 -1.97
CA ARG A 40 1.65 1.52 -2.25
C ARG A 40 1.51 3.02 -2.03
N MET A 41 0.35 3.60 -2.36
CA MET A 41 0.07 5.01 -2.09
C MET A 41 0.05 5.29 -0.58
N ILE A 42 -0.61 4.43 0.21
CA ILE A 42 -0.65 4.52 1.67
C ILE A 42 0.76 4.37 2.25
N HIS A 43 1.54 3.40 1.76
CA HIS A 43 2.93 3.23 2.19
C HIS A 43 3.77 4.49 1.97
N ALA A 44 3.58 5.18 0.85
CA ALA A 44 4.32 6.38 0.53
C ALA A 44 3.96 7.59 1.43
N CYS A 45 2.71 7.69 1.89
CA CYS A 45 2.25 8.82 2.71
C CYS A 45 2.14 8.52 4.22
N GLY A 46 2.12 7.26 4.62
CA GLY A 46 1.94 6.85 6.03
C GLY A 46 0.54 7.12 6.59
N GLN A 47 -0.48 7.29 5.73
CA GLN A 47 -1.84 7.61 6.15
C GLN A 47 -2.85 6.58 5.62
N VAL A 48 -3.32 5.71 6.51
CA VAL A 48 -4.22 4.59 6.20
C VAL A 48 -5.56 5.07 5.64
N GLU A 49 -6.10 6.15 6.21
CA GLU A 49 -7.39 6.74 5.84
C GLU A 49 -7.39 7.39 4.46
N ALA A 50 -6.22 7.59 3.84
CA ALA A 50 -6.14 8.09 2.46
C ALA A 50 -6.94 7.20 1.49
N SER A 51 -7.10 5.91 1.82
CA SER A 51 -7.90 4.96 1.04
C SER A 51 -9.35 5.43 0.84
N SER A 52 -9.95 6.21 1.75
CA SER A 52 -11.33 6.71 1.59
C SER A 52 -11.45 7.77 0.50
N HIS A 53 -10.33 8.35 0.06
CA HIS A 53 -10.29 9.44 -0.92
C HIS A 53 -9.84 9.01 -2.31
N PHE A 54 -9.34 7.77 -2.48
CA PHE A 54 -8.87 7.31 -3.79
C PHE A 54 -10.03 7.02 -4.74
N VAL A 55 -9.96 7.52 -5.98
CA VAL A 55 -10.97 7.22 -6.99
C VAL A 55 -10.25 6.77 -8.25
N PHE A 56 -10.55 5.56 -8.68
CA PHE A 56 -10.09 5.01 -9.94
C PHE A 56 -11.26 5.05 -10.93
N SER A 57 -11.03 5.54 -12.14
CA SER A 57 -12.02 5.38 -13.20
C SER A 57 -12.14 3.90 -13.56
N LYS A 58 -13.27 3.53 -14.17
CA LYS A 58 -13.44 2.18 -14.72
C LYS A 58 -12.24 1.81 -15.59
N ASP A 59 -11.74 0.60 -15.43
CA ASP A 59 -10.63 -0.02 -16.17
C ASP A 59 -9.27 0.70 -16.04
N PHE A 60 -9.13 1.70 -15.15
CA PHE A 60 -7.93 2.52 -15.02
C PHE A 60 -6.65 1.70 -14.83
N VAL A 61 -6.62 0.80 -13.84
CA VAL A 61 -5.41 0.05 -13.50
C VAL A 61 -5.00 -0.87 -14.65
N ALA A 62 -5.96 -1.55 -15.26
CA ALA A 62 -5.68 -2.45 -16.39
C ALA A 62 -5.15 -1.69 -17.61
N ALA A 63 -5.78 -0.58 -17.97
CA ALA A 63 -5.37 0.24 -19.10
C ALA A 63 -3.97 0.84 -18.87
N ALA A 64 -3.72 1.40 -17.69
CA ALA A 64 -2.43 2.00 -17.35
C ALA A 64 -1.28 0.97 -17.34
N ARG A 65 -1.52 -0.23 -16.77
CA ARG A 65 -0.52 -1.31 -16.78
C ARG A 65 -0.28 -1.90 -18.16
N THR A 66 -1.27 -1.86 -19.07
CA THR A 66 -1.10 -2.32 -20.45
C THR A 66 -0.25 -1.35 -21.28
N ALA A 67 -0.28 -0.06 -20.93
CA ALA A 67 0.44 0.99 -21.66
C ALA A 67 1.92 1.15 -21.26
N LEU A 68 2.31 0.67 -20.09
CA LEU A 68 3.66 0.74 -19.52
C LEU A 68 4.42 -0.58 -19.70
#